data_AF-A0A9P1KF37-F1
#
_entry.id   AF-A0A9P1KF37-F1
#
_cell.length_a   1.000
_cell.length_b   1.000
_cell.length_c   1.000
_cell.angle_alpha   90.00
_cell.angle_beta   90.00
_cell.angle_gamma   90.00
#
_symmetry.space_group_name_H-M   'P 1'
#
loop_
_entity.id
_entity.type
_entity.pdbx_description
1 polymer ?
#
loop_
_entity_poly.entity_id
_entity_poly.type
_entity_poly.pdbx_seq_one_letter_code
_entity_poly.pdbx_strand_id
1 'polypeptide(L)'
;MKTKSWSLMAGIAVTAFSWGIVPAWAENWIFMGEAATGEDVYVDADSISRNREGLRFIYSIGEETIYAIACCDSRTWYVSGYDEVYSPNSHATSDMIDYVCSQE
;
A
#
# COMPACT_ATOMS: atom_id res chain seq x y z
N MET A 1 65.25 3.73 36.64
CA MET A 1 64.79 4.88 35.82
C MET A 1 65.14 4.65 34.36
N LYS A 2 64.16 4.30 33.50
CA LYS A 2 63.94 4.83 32.15
C LYS A 2 62.81 4.04 31.48
N THR A 3 61.94 4.80 30.83
CA THR A 3 60.58 4.51 30.34
C THR A 3 60.53 4.03 28.89
N LYS A 4 59.32 3.61 28.47
CA LYS A 4 58.78 3.48 27.08
C LYS A 4 58.97 2.09 26.44
N SER A 5 58.05 1.53 25.65
CA SER A 5 56.88 2.07 24.97
C SER A 5 55.89 0.93 24.71
N TRP A 6 54.59 1.18 24.86
CA TRP A 6 53.53 0.31 24.33
C TRP A 6 53.38 0.53 22.81
N SER A 7 53.21 -0.55 22.06
CA SER A 7 52.58 -0.53 20.74
C SER A 7 51.39 -1.48 20.79
N LEU A 8 50.21 -0.93 21.07
CA LEU A 8 48.93 -1.59 20.88
C LEU A 8 48.66 -1.65 19.37
N MET A 9 48.80 -2.82 18.78
CA MET A 9 48.23 -3.10 17.46
C MET A 9 46.71 -3.19 17.65
N ALA A 10 46.01 -2.07 17.47
CA ALA A 10 44.56 -2.05 17.35
C ALA A 10 44.20 -2.66 15.98
N GLY A 11 43.89 -3.96 15.97
CA GLY A 11 43.28 -4.61 14.83
C GLY A 11 41.89 -4.04 14.61
N ILE A 12 41.70 -3.32 13.50
CA ILE A 12 40.38 -2.87 13.06
C ILE A 12 39.66 -4.12 12.53
N ALA A 13 38.81 -4.71 13.36
CA ALA A 13 37.83 -5.69 12.91
C ALA A 13 36.74 -4.93 12.16
N VAL A 14 36.82 -4.88 10.83
CA VAL A 14 35.71 -4.45 9.99
C VAL A 14 34.68 -5.57 10.03
N THR A 15 33.71 -5.49 10.93
CA THR A 15 32.53 -6.35 10.87
C THR A 15 31.73 -5.92 9.64
N ALA A 16 31.77 -6.74 8.60
CA ALA A 16 30.91 -6.59 7.44
C ALA A 16 29.46 -6.70 7.91
N PHE A 17 28.79 -5.55 8.04
CA PHE A 17 27.35 -5.49 8.19
C PHE A 17 26.78 -5.97 6.86
N SER A 18 26.38 -7.24 6.77
CA SER A 18 25.64 -7.77 5.63
C SER A 18 24.24 -7.17 5.68
N TRP A 19 24.04 -6.06 4.98
CA TRP A 19 22.72 -5.48 4.76
C TRP A 19 21.96 -6.49 3.89
N GLY A 20 21.05 -7.23 4.50
CA GLY A 20 20.09 -8.05 3.75
C GLY A 20 19.30 -7.11 2.86
N ILE A 21 19.55 -7.16 1.56
CA ILE A 21 18.74 -6.45 0.57
C ILE A 21 17.42 -7.22 0.51
N VAL A 22 16.48 -6.87 1.38
CA VAL A 22 15.10 -7.27 1.16
C VAL A 22 14.64 -6.57 -0.11
N PRO A 23 14.10 -7.28 -1.11
CA PRO A 23 13.44 -6.59 -2.21
C PRO A 23 12.35 -5.72 -1.61
N ALA A 24 12.44 -4.41 -1.83
CA ALA A 24 11.31 -3.53 -1.61
C ALA A 24 10.27 -3.94 -2.64
N TRP A 25 9.19 -4.59 -2.21
CA TRP A 25 7.99 -4.70 -3.02
C TRP A 25 7.54 -3.26 -3.24
N ALA A 26 7.75 -2.74 -4.46
CA ALA A 26 7.26 -1.42 -4.80
C ALA A 26 5.73 -1.50 -4.74
N GLU A 27 5.12 -0.79 -3.79
CA GLU A 27 3.67 -0.76 -3.67
C GLU A 27 3.08 -0.16 -4.95
N ASN A 28 2.19 -0.90 -5.61
CA ASN A 28 1.66 -0.57 -6.93
C ASN A 28 0.37 0.27 -6.82
N TRP A 29 0.50 1.47 -6.28
CA TRP A 29 -0.61 2.41 -6.09
C TRP A 29 -0.94 3.17 -7.38
N ILE A 30 -2.17 3.02 -7.86
CA ILE A 30 -2.68 3.69 -9.05
C ILE A 30 -3.60 4.83 -8.64
N PHE A 31 -3.29 6.04 -9.10
CA PHE A 31 -4.09 7.24 -8.83
C PHE A 31 -5.41 7.20 -9.60
N MET A 32 -6.52 7.38 -8.88
CA MET A 32 -7.89 7.39 -9.43
C MET A 32 -8.44 8.81 -9.61
N GLY A 33 -7.86 9.81 -8.94
CA GLY A 33 -8.35 11.18 -8.97
C GLY A 33 -8.62 11.75 -7.58
N GLU A 34 -9.19 12.95 -7.54
CA GLU A 34 -9.62 13.63 -6.32
C GLU A 34 -11.10 13.30 -6.00
N ALA A 35 -11.37 12.90 -4.76
CA ALA A 35 -12.72 12.64 -4.25
C ALA A 35 -13.53 13.92 -4.07
N ALA A 36 -14.84 13.79 -3.82
CA ALA A 36 -15.71 14.94 -3.54
C ALA A 36 -15.29 15.72 -2.28
N THR A 37 -14.52 15.12 -1.38
CA THR A 37 -13.95 15.75 -0.18
C THR A 37 -12.70 16.60 -0.48
N GLY A 38 -12.12 16.50 -1.68
CA GLY A 38 -10.83 17.10 -2.04
C GLY A 38 -9.62 16.21 -1.74
N GLU A 39 -9.84 14.96 -1.37
CA GLU A 39 -8.78 14.00 -1.05
C GLU A 39 -8.42 13.12 -2.24
N ASP A 40 -7.13 12.88 -2.45
CA ASP A 40 -6.68 11.95 -3.48
C ASP A 40 -7.10 10.52 -3.17
N VAL A 41 -7.54 9.79 -4.20
CA VAL A 41 -7.87 8.37 -4.13
C VAL A 41 -6.83 7.56 -4.90
N TYR A 42 -6.30 6.52 -4.27
CA TYR A 42 -5.42 5.55 -4.92
C TYR A 42 -5.92 4.13 -4.69
N VAL A 43 -5.64 3.22 -5.62
CA VAL A 43 -5.91 1.78 -5.49
C VAL A 43 -4.60 1.02 -5.48
N ASP A 44 -4.41 0.12 -4.53
CA ASP A 44 -3.30 -0.84 -4.58
C ASP A 44 -3.66 -1.93 -5.60
N ALA A 45 -3.05 -1.85 -6.78
CA ALA A 45 -3.34 -2.77 -7.88
C ALA A 45 -2.96 -4.23 -7.56
N ASP A 46 -1.96 -4.44 -6.70
CA ASP A 46 -1.49 -5.79 -6.36
C ASP A 46 -2.40 -6.44 -5.29
N SER A 47 -3.25 -5.65 -4.62
CA SER A 47 -4.24 -6.13 -3.65
C SER A 47 -5.49 -6.76 -4.28
N ILE A 48 -5.72 -6.51 -5.57
CA ILE A 48 -6.97 -6.90 -6.24
C ILE A 48 -7.03 -8.42 -6.41
N SER A 49 -8.04 -9.04 -5.80
CA SER A 49 -8.18 -10.50 -5.81
C SER A 49 -9.62 -10.96 -5.76
N ARG A 50 -9.94 -12.04 -6.48
CA ARG A 50 -11.30 -12.60 -6.53
C ARG A 50 -11.63 -13.42 -5.27
N ASN A 51 -12.81 -13.15 -4.71
CA ASN A 51 -13.43 -13.85 -3.58
C ASN A 51 -14.85 -14.32 -3.98
N ARG A 52 -15.48 -15.18 -3.16
CA ARG A 52 -16.89 -15.56 -3.26
C ARG A 52 -17.86 -14.38 -3.20
N GLU A 53 -17.49 -13.29 -2.52
CA GLU A 53 -18.36 -12.11 -2.29
C GLU A 53 -18.16 -11.00 -3.34
N GLY A 54 -17.13 -11.09 -4.20
CA GLY A 54 -16.75 -10.04 -5.15
C GLY A 54 -15.24 -9.95 -5.33
N LEU A 55 -14.75 -8.81 -5.82
CA LEU A 55 -13.32 -8.51 -5.89
C LEU A 55 -12.88 -7.80 -4.60
N ARG A 56 -11.96 -8.39 -3.85
CA ARG A 56 -11.28 -7.70 -2.74
C ARG A 56 -10.25 -6.76 -3.30
N PHE A 57 -10.12 -5.59 -2.68
CA PHE A 57 -9.11 -4.60 -3.02
C PHE A 57 -8.84 -3.69 -1.82
N ILE A 58 -7.72 -3.01 -1.86
CA ILE A 58 -7.33 -1.96 -0.91
C ILE A 58 -7.26 -0.64 -1.68
N TYR A 59 -7.85 0.40 -1.12
CA TYR A 59 -7.73 1.76 -1.64
C TYR A 59 -7.31 2.70 -0.52
N SER A 60 -6.76 3.86 -0.88
CA SER A 60 -6.54 4.95 0.05
C SER A 60 -7.36 6.17 -0.36
N ILE A 61 -7.78 6.94 0.65
CA ILE A 61 -8.38 8.26 0.50
C ILE A 61 -7.77 9.15 1.58
N GLY A 62 -7.10 10.23 1.15
CA GLY A 62 -6.32 11.06 2.08
C GLY A 62 -5.20 10.26 2.75
N GLU A 63 -5.18 10.21 4.07
CA GLU A 63 -4.21 9.43 4.87
C GLU A 63 -4.72 8.04 5.28
N GLU A 64 -5.95 7.68 4.89
CA GLU A 64 -6.58 6.44 5.30
C GLU A 64 -6.41 5.34 4.25
N THR A 65 -6.04 4.13 4.69
CA THR A 65 -6.00 2.92 3.86
C THR A 65 -7.13 1.97 4.26
N ILE A 66 -7.94 1.58 3.27
CA ILE A 66 -9.24 0.98 3.47
C ILE A 66 -9.34 -0.35 2.70
N TYR A 67 -9.82 -1.39 3.38
CA TYR A 67 -10.09 -2.71 2.80
C TYR A 67 -11.54 -2.82 2.33
N ALA A 68 -11.73 -3.16 1.06
CA ALA A 68 -13.05 -3.19 0.45
C ALA A 68 -13.31 -4.42 -0.43
N ILE A 69 -14.59 -4.65 -0.70
CA ILE A 69 -15.09 -5.69 -1.61
C ILE A 69 -15.96 -5.00 -2.66
N ALA A 70 -15.56 -5.04 -3.92
CA ALA A 70 -16.31 -4.51 -5.05
C ALA A 70 -17.43 -5.47 -5.49
N CYS A 71 -18.62 -4.92 -5.63
CA CYS A 71 -19.79 -5.54 -6.25
C CYS A 71 -19.99 -4.92 -7.63
N CYS A 72 -19.37 -5.52 -8.66
CA CYS A 72 -19.28 -4.94 -10.00
C CYS A 72 -20.63 -4.83 -10.71
N ASP A 73 -21.57 -5.75 -10.46
CA ASP A 73 -22.93 -5.70 -11.02
C ASP A 73 -23.70 -4.43 -10.60
N SER A 74 -23.50 -3.96 -9.37
CA SER A 74 -24.17 -2.79 -8.81
C SER A 74 -23.32 -1.52 -8.83
N ARG A 75 -22.05 -1.60 -9.28
CA ARG A 75 -21.04 -0.53 -9.16
C ARG A 75 -20.97 0.06 -7.75
N THR A 76 -20.96 -0.81 -6.75
CA THR A 76 -20.83 -0.44 -5.33
C THR A 76 -19.66 -1.19 -4.70
N TRP A 77 -19.19 -0.73 -3.54
CA TRP A 77 -18.24 -1.50 -2.75
C TRP A 77 -18.64 -1.51 -1.27
N TYR A 78 -18.39 -2.62 -0.61
CA TYR A 78 -18.54 -2.77 0.82
C TYR A 78 -17.19 -2.53 1.49
N VAL A 79 -17.17 -1.76 2.58
CA VAL A 79 -15.94 -1.52 3.34
C VAL A 79 -15.90 -2.37 4.60
N SER A 80 -14.89 -3.23 4.70
CA SER A 80 -14.67 -4.08 5.85
C SER A 80 -14.24 -3.26 7.06
N GLY A 81 -15.05 -3.26 8.13
CA GLY A 81 -14.80 -2.52 9.37
C GLY A 81 -15.74 -1.34 9.60
N TYR A 82 -16.41 -0.85 8.55
CA TYR A 82 -17.43 0.19 8.64
C TYR A 82 -18.86 -0.34 8.49
N ASP A 83 -19.01 -1.60 8.08
CA ASP A 83 -20.30 -2.27 7.83
C ASP A 83 -21.23 -1.48 6.89
N GLU A 84 -20.63 -0.75 5.95
CA GLU A 84 -21.33 0.18 5.06
C GLU A 84 -21.02 -0.10 3.59
N VAL A 85 -22.02 0.11 2.75
CA VAL A 85 -21.94 -0.01 1.29
C VAL A 85 -21.91 1.38 0.68
N TYR A 86 -20.89 1.63 -0.14
CA TYR A 86 -20.67 2.89 -0.81
C TYR A 86 -20.98 2.77 -2.30
N SER A 87 -21.37 3.90 -2.88
CA SER A 87 -21.56 4.08 -4.32
C SER A 87 -20.79 5.32 -4.78
N PRO A 88 -20.36 5.38 -6.05
CA PRO A 88 -19.61 6.52 -6.57
C PRO A 88 -20.35 7.84 -6.37
N ASN A 89 -19.66 8.84 -5.84
CA ASN A 89 -20.16 10.21 -5.68
C ASN A 89 -19.23 11.27 -6.30
N SER A 90 -18.11 10.83 -6.89
CA SER A 90 -17.10 11.66 -7.53
C SER A 90 -16.54 10.94 -8.77
N HIS A 91 -15.81 11.68 -9.61
CA HIS A 91 -15.08 11.07 -10.72
C HIS A 91 -14.07 10.03 -10.20
N ALA A 92 -13.31 10.36 -9.15
CA ALA A 92 -12.33 9.44 -8.58
C ALA A 92 -12.93 8.12 -8.07
N THR A 93 -14.09 8.17 -7.38
CA THR A 93 -14.75 6.95 -6.88
C THR A 93 -15.43 6.15 -8.00
N SER A 94 -15.84 6.81 -9.09
CA SER A 94 -16.29 6.12 -10.31
C SER A 94 -15.13 5.42 -11.00
N ASP A 95 -14.00 6.10 -11.19
CA ASP A 95 -12.82 5.55 -11.85
C ASP A 95 -12.21 4.41 -11.02
N MET A 96 -12.24 4.53 -9.69
CA MET A 96 -11.84 3.47 -8.76
C MET A 96 -12.64 2.19 -8.97
N ILE A 97 -13.98 2.25 -8.94
CA ILE A 97 -14.80 1.04 -9.07
C ILE A 97 -14.69 0.45 -10.48
N ASP A 98 -14.58 1.30 -11.52
CA ASP A 98 -14.41 0.85 -12.90
C ASP A 98 -13.03 0.19 -13.09
N TYR A 99 -11.97 0.73 -12.50
CA TYR A 99 -10.64 0.15 -12.52
C TYR A 99 -10.61 -1.23 -11.85
N VAL A 100 -11.14 -1.36 -10.63
CA VAL A 100 -11.19 -2.64 -9.92
C VAL A 100 -11.99 -3.68 -10.71
N CYS A 101 -13.18 -3.32 -11.19
CA CYS A 101 -14.04 -4.22 -11.95
C CYS A 101 -13.51 -4.59 -13.34
N SER A 102 -12.58 -3.80 -13.89
CA SER A 102 -11.89 -4.18 -15.13
C SER A 102 -10.87 -5.31 -14.98
N GLN A 103 -10.55 -5.71 -13.73
CA GLN A 103 -9.62 -6.81 -13.42
C GLN A 103 -10.31 -8.18 -13.24
N GLU A 104 -11.60 -8.29 -13.57
CA GLU A 104 -12.38 -9.54 -13.47
C GLU A 104 -11.94 -10.67 -14.42
#